data_AF-A0A378VZ23-F1
#
_entry.id   AF-A0A378VZ23-F1
#
_cell.length_a   1.000
_cell.length_b   1.000
_cell.length_c   1.000
_cell.angle_alpha   90.00
_cell.angle_beta   90.00
_cell.angle_gamma   90.00
#
_symmetry.space_group_name_H-M   'P 1'
#
loop_
_entity.id
_entity.type
_entity.pdbx_description
1 polymer ?
#
loop_
_entity_poly.entity_id
_entity_poly.type
_entity_poly.pdbx_seq_one_letter_code
_entity_poly.pdbx_strand_id
1 'polypeptide(L)'
;MHYNERIAINAEPVSDDTIIASFERIEAARGEISLTYFEFNALAAVDIFIREQVDVMILEVGLGGRLDAVNAFDGDCAVVTSVDLDHQAFLGDTVEQVGFEKAGVFRSGKPAICGQNPAPASLVAHAEAIGAKLLMVQRDFEFHAMENIQWNYRFRPQHSDGPARNRNALPFPALRGAYQLSNAACALTVLECLDDRLPVDIGAIKRGLLLVENPGRFQVLPGRPLTVLDVGHNPTPPAPCAAT
;
A
#
# COMPACT_ATOMS: atom_id res chain seq x y z
N MET A 1 -8.92 21.06 -1.83
CA MET A 1 -7.97 19.99 -1.47
C MET A 1 -7.35 20.40 -0.15
N HIS A 2 -7.56 19.62 0.91
CA HIS A 2 -6.96 19.92 2.20
C HIS A 2 -5.61 19.19 2.29
N TYR A 3 -4.55 19.92 2.67
CA TYR A 3 -3.20 19.35 2.76
C TYR A 3 -3.11 18.21 3.78
N ASN A 4 -3.93 18.32 4.85
CA ASN A 4 -3.99 17.43 6.01
C ASN A 4 -4.29 15.98 5.65
N GLU A 5 -4.98 15.73 4.53
CA GLU A 5 -5.31 14.37 4.05
C GLU A 5 -4.05 13.50 3.85
N ARG A 6 -2.86 14.11 3.72
CA ARG A 6 -1.57 13.43 3.55
C ARG A 6 -1.01 12.81 4.82
N ILE A 7 -1.47 13.24 6.00
CA ILE A 7 -0.98 12.77 7.30
C ILE A 7 -2.19 12.52 8.19
N ALA A 8 -2.52 11.25 8.42
CA ALA A 8 -3.67 10.85 9.21
C ALA A 8 -3.27 9.89 10.33
N ILE A 9 -3.95 10.00 11.46
CA ILE A 9 -3.83 9.09 12.60
C ILE A 9 -5.21 8.49 12.86
N ASN A 10 -5.30 7.16 12.94
CA ASN A 10 -6.59 6.46 13.06
C ASN A 10 -7.59 6.85 11.96
N ALA A 11 -7.10 7.06 10.73
CA ALA A 11 -7.85 7.52 9.56
C ALA A 11 -8.41 8.96 9.63
N GLU A 12 -8.04 9.73 10.67
CA GLU A 12 -8.41 11.14 10.80
C GLU A 12 -7.22 12.04 10.43
N PRO A 13 -7.37 13.00 9.50
CA PRO A 13 -6.33 13.98 9.18
C PRO A 13 -5.87 14.77 10.41
N VAL A 14 -4.55 14.96 10.56
CA VAL A 14 -4.02 15.76 11.68
C VAL A 14 -4.28 17.26 11.47
N SER A 15 -4.31 18.02 12.56
CA SER A 15 -4.58 19.47 12.52
C SER A 15 -3.46 20.27 11.85
N ASP A 16 -3.78 21.45 11.33
CA ASP A 16 -2.78 22.39 10.79
C ASP A 16 -1.70 22.72 11.83
N ASP A 17 -2.10 22.95 13.09
CA ASP A 17 -1.17 23.25 14.18
C ASP A 17 -0.17 22.12 14.41
N THR A 18 -0.61 20.86 14.34
CA THR A 18 0.25 19.67 14.44
C THR A 18 1.29 19.64 13.32
N ILE A 19 0.85 19.95 12.09
CA ILE A 19 1.70 19.96 10.90
C ILE A 19 2.71 21.11 10.96
N ILE A 20 2.25 22.33 11.28
CA ILE A 20 3.10 23.52 11.41
C ILE A 20 4.18 23.28 12.47
N ALA A 21 3.80 22.74 13.63
CA ALA A 21 4.77 22.45 14.69
C ALA A 21 5.83 21.42 14.24
N SER A 22 5.45 20.44 13.41
CA SER A 22 6.41 19.49 12.80
C SER A 22 7.34 20.19 11.82
N PHE A 23 6.80 21.06 10.97
CA PHE A 23 7.59 21.83 10.01
C PHE A 23 8.60 22.75 10.68
N GLU A 24 8.22 23.45 11.74
CA GLU A 24 9.14 24.30 12.52
C GLU A 24 10.30 23.50 13.10
N ARG A 25 10.06 22.27 13.57
CA ARG A 25 11.11 21.38 14.08
C ARG A 25 12.05 20.90 12.98
N ILE A 26 11.51 20.53 11.82
CA ILE A 26 12.32 20.12 10.67
C ILE A 26 13.16 21.30 10.17
N GLU A 27 12.58 22.49 10.09
CA GLU A 27 13.27 23.72 9.69
C GLU A 27 14.43 24.04 10.65
N ALA A 28 14.21 23.90 11.96
CA ALA A 28 15.25 24.09 12.96
C ALA A 28 16.35 23.02 12.87
N ALA A 29 16.01 21.78 12.49
CA ALA A 29 16.93 20.65 12.46
C ALA A 29 17.72 20.52 11.14
N ARG A 30 17.18 20.97 10.00
CA ARG A 30 17.80 20.73 8.68
C ARG A 30 19.09 21.52 8.45
N GLY A 31 19.32 22.60 9.20
CA GLY A 31 20.47 23.48 9.00
C GLY A 31 20.51 24.02 7.56
N GLU A 32 21.63 23.82 6.86
CA GLU A 32 21.79 24.26 5.46
C GLU A 32 21.32 23.23 4.42
N ILE A 33 20.84 22.06 4.84
CA ILE A 33 20.36 21.03 3.91
C ILE A 33 19.06 21.53 3.28
N SER A 34 19.07 21.61 1.95
CA SER A 34 17.87 21.88 1.16
C SER A 34 17.05 20.61 1.05
N LEU A 35 15.75 20.73 1.29
CA LEU A 35 14.79 19.63 1.17
C LEU A 35 13.76 19.99 0.10
N THR A 36 13.42 19.03 -0.74
CA THR A 36 12.27 19.13 -1.63
C THR A 36 10.98 19.14 -0.83
N TYR A 37 9.89 19.58 -1.47
CA TYR A 37 8.55 19.54 -0.88
C TYR A 37 8.18 18.14 -0.38
N PHE A 38 8.51 17.09 -1.14
CA PHE A 38 8.14 15.73 -0.77
C PHE A 38 9.00 15.18 0.40
N GLU A 39 10.29 15.49 0.43
CA GLU A 39 11.17 15.15 1.55
C GLU A 39 10.71 15.81 2.85
N PHE A 40 10.32 17.08 2.79
CA PHE A 40 9.81 17.81 3.94
C PHE A 40 8.53 17.17 4.50
N ASN A 41 7.63 16.73 3.63
CA ASN A 41 6.37 16.10 4.03
C ASN A 41 6.58 14.69 4.60
N ALA A 42 7.49 13.90 4.02
CA ALA A 42 7.83 12.57 4.54
C ALA A 42 8.43 12.66 5.95
N LEU A 43 9.36 13.60 6.16
CA LEU A 43 9.90 13.88 7.49
C LEU A 43 8.81 14.35 8.46
N ALA A 44 7.89 15.21 8.00
CA ALA A 44 6.82 15.72 8.85
C ALA A 44 5.87 14.61 9.32
N ALA A 45 5.48 13.71 8.42
CA ALA A 45 4.65 12.56 8.75
C ALA A 45 5.32 11.68 9.81
N VAL A 46 6.61 11.35 9.64
CA VAL A 46 7.33 10.50 10.60
C VAL A 46 7.57 11.21 11.95
N ASP A 47 7.93 12.49 11.97
CA ASP A 47 8.06 13.26 13.23
C ASP A 47 6.73 13.26 14.01
N ILE A 48 5.61 13.48 13.31
CA ILE A 48 4.27 13.46 13.92
C ILE A 48 3.97 12.06 14.46
N PHE A 49 4.14 11.01 13.67
CA PHE A 49 3.87 9.63 14.10
C PHE A 49 4.70 9.20 15.31
N ILE A 50 5.98 9.57 15.36
CA ILE A 50 6.86 9.29 16.51
C ILE A 50 6.35 10.00 17.77
N ARG A 51 5.93 11.26 17.64
CA ARG A 51 5.47 12.08 18.78
C ARG A 51 4.10 11.68 19.31
N GLU A 52 3.21 11.31 18.41
CA GLU A 52 1.89 10.77 18.75
C GLU A 52 1.96 9.29 19.17
N GLN A 53 3.16 8.71 19.18
CA GLN A 53 3.45 7.35 19.64
C GLN A 53 2.56 6.29 18.99
N VAL A 54 2.35 6.40 17.67
CA VAL A 54 1.51 5.43 16.94
C VAL A 54 2.13 4.03 16.99
N ASP A 55 1.26 3.01 17.07
CA ASP A 55 1.69 1.61 17.10
C ASP A 55 2.30 1.16 15.77
N VAL A 56 1.80 1.70 14.65
CA VAL A 56 2.18 1.34 13.28
C VAL A 56 2.16 2.58 12.40
N MET A 57 3.18 2.70 11.54
CA MET A 57 3.23 3.70 10.47
C MET A 57 3.02 3.01 9.13
N ILE A 58 2.08 3.52 8.33
CA ILE A 58 1.90 3.10 6.94
C ILE A 58 2.40 4.24 6.06
N LEU A 59 3.50 4.00 5.34
CA LEU A 59 4.14 5.01 4.50
C LEU A 59 3.91 4.65 3.03
N GLU A 60 3.12 5.46 2.34
CA GLU A 60 2.92 5.34 0.89
C GLU A 60 4.08 6.00 0.14
N VAL A 61 4.70 5.24 -0.76
CA VAL A 61 5.73 5.74 -1.67
C VAL A 61 5.10 6.74 -2.63
N GLY A 62 5.68 7.93 -2.75
CA GLY A 62 5.20 8.95 -3.69
C GLY A 62 5.48 8.59 -5.14
N LEU A 63 6.73 8.25 -5.47
CA LEU A 63 7.13 7.90 -6.83
C LEU A 63 8.24 6.84 -6.85
N GLY A 64 8.00 5.77 -7.61
CA GLY A 64 8.98 4.69 -7.77
C GLY A 64 9.13 3.88 -6.49
N GLY A 65 10.15 4.19 -5.70
CA GLY A 65 10.49 3.49 -4.46
C GLY A 65 11.92 3.73 -4.02
N ARG A 66 12.89 3.28 -4.81
CA ARG A 66 14.32 3.30 -4.47
C ARG A 66 14.85 4.66 -4.01
N LEU A 67 14.43 5.74 -4.67
CA LEU A 67 14.86 7.12 -4.37
C LEU A 67 13.75 7.98 -3.76
N ASP A 68 12.66 7.36 -3.31
CA ASP A 68 11.56 8.08 -2.68
C ASP A 68 11.93 8.50 -1.25
N ALA A 69 11.44 9.64 -0.79
CA ALA A 69 11.75 10.16 0.54
C ALA A 69 11.31 9.21 1.67
N VAL A 70 10.21 8.46 1.48
CA VAL A 70 9.77 7.49 2.50
C VAL A 70 10.72 6.30 2.59
N ASN A 71 11.52 6.04 1.55
CA ASN A 71 12.50 4.96 1.55
C ASN A 71 13.73 5.26 2.44
N ALA A 72 13.82 6.46 3.02
CA ALA A 72 14.77 6.76 4.09
C ALA A 72 14.52 5.96 5.38
N PHE A 73 13.31 5.40 5.54
CA PHE A 73 12.91 4.64 6.72
C PHE A 73 12.87 3.14 6.41
N ASP A 74 13.38 2.32 7.34
CA ASP A 74 13.40 0.86 7.18
C ASP A 74 12.06 0.25 7.59
N GLY A 75 11.28 -0.17 6.58
CA GLY A 75 10.02 -0.87 6.80
C GLY A 75 10.20 -2.28 7.36
N ASP A 76 9.29 -2.67 8.25
CA ASP A 76 9.20 -4.05 8.74
C ASP A 76 8.59 -5.01 7.70
N CYS A 77 7.83 -4.48 6.76
CA CYS A 77 7.27 -5.15 5.60
C CYS A 77 7.11 -4.11 4.48
N ALA A 78 7.30 -4.54 3.23
CA ALA A 78 7.12 -3.70 2.06
C ALA A 78 6.19 -4.38 1.05
N VAL A 79 5.38 -3.58 0.34
CA VAL A 79 4.37 -4.06 -0.61
C VAL A 79 4.50 -3.33 -1.93
N VAL A 80 4.60 -4.08 -3.02
CA VAL A 80 4.40 -3.58 -4.39
C VAL A 80 3.08 -4.17 -4.89
N THR A 81 2.04 -3.34 -4.98
CA THR A 81 0.68 -3.77 -5.33
C THR A 81 0.54 -4.10 -6.82
N SER A 82 1.02 -3.22 -7.69
CA SER A 82 1.04 -3.40 -9.13
C SER A 82 2.25 -2.71 -9.77
N VAL A 83 2.66 -3.20 -10.94
CA VAL A 83 3.72 -2.61 -11.75
C VAL A 83 3.17 -2.41 -13.15
N ASP A 84 2.96 -1.15 -13.53
CA ASP A 84 2.50 -0.75 -14.85
C ASP A 84 3.37 0.42 -15.35
N LEU A 85 3.29 0.73 -16.64
CA LEU A 85 3.96 1.87 -17.24
C LEU A 85 3.28 3.15 -16.76
N ASP A 86 3.83 3.71 -15.69
CA ASP A 86 3.44 5.00 -15.13
C ASP A 86 4.71 5.83 -14.90
N HIS A 87 4.59 7.14 -15.06
CA HIS A 87 5.70 8.08 -14.86
C HIS A 87 6.99 7.68 -15.60
N GLN A 88 6.86 7.29 -16.88
CA GLN A 88 7.96 6.78 -17.71
C GLN A 88 9.21 7.68 -17.70
N ALA A 89 9.01 9.00 -17.65
CA ALA A 89 10.10 9.98 -17.57
C ALA A 89 11.00 9.81 -16.32
N PHE A 90 10.51 9.17 -15.27
CA PHE A 90 11.21 8.96 -14.01
C PHE A 90 11.53 7.50 -13.72
N LEU A 91 10.64 6.57 -14.10
CA LEU A 91 10.72 5.16 -13.73
C LEU A 91 11.24 4.25 -14.86
N GLY A 92 11.36 4.80 -16.07
CA GLY A 92 11.78 4.08 -17.26
C GLY A 92 10.62 3.63 -18.15
N ASP A 93 10.98 3.06 -19.30
CA ASP A 93 10.06 2.76 -20.40
C ASP A 93 9.62 1.29 -20.44
N THR A 94 10.01 0.49 -19.45
CA THR A 94 9.66 -0.93 -19.38
C THR A 94 9.16 -1.31 -17.99
N VAL A 95 8.26 -2.29 -17.93
CA VAL A 95 7.77 -2.88 -16.68
C VAL A 95 8.92 -3.40 -15.81
N GLU A 96 10.02 -3.83 -16.43
CA GLU A 96 11.22 -4.27 -15.71
C GLU A 96 11.98 -3.11 -15.06
N GLN A 97 12.08 -1.95 -15.71
CA GLN A 97 12.70 -0.77 -15.09
C GLN A 97 11.83 -0.25 -13.94
N VAL A 98 10.51 -0.15 -14.15
CA VAL A 98 9.57 0.26 -13.11
C VAL A 98 9.58 -0.74 -11.94
N GLY A 99 9.64 -2.05 -12.25
CA GLY A 99 9.71 -3.12 -11.27
C GLY A 99 10.96 -3.02 -10.40
N PHE A 100 12.13 -2.75 -11.00
CA PHE A 100 13.38 -2.52 -10.27
C PHE A 100 13.31 -1.30 -9.36
N GLU A 101 12.79 -0.16 -9.85
CA GLU A 101 12.65 1.06 -9.02
C GLU A 101 11.74 0.84 -7.82
N LYS A 102 10.61 0.15 -8.01
CA LYS A 102 9.68 -0.21 -6.93
C LYS A 102 10.30 -1.20 -5.95
N ALA A 103 11.08 -2.17 -6.43
CA ALA A 103 11.74 -3.16 -5.57
C ALA A 103 12.73 -2.54 -4.56
N GLY A 104 13.19 -1.31 -4.80
CA GLY A 104 14.11 -0.60 -3.91
C GLY A 104 13.56 -0.30 -2.51
N VAL A 105 12.25 -0.48 -2.26
CA VAL A 105 11.68 -0.41 -0.89
C VAL A 105 11.81 -1.70 -0.10
N PHE A 106 12.24 -2.80 -0.73
CA PHE A 106 12.46 -4.05 -0.03
C PHE A 106 13.66 -3.95 0.90
N ARG A 107 13.67 -4.81 1.93
CA ARG A 107 14.73 -4.87 2.94
C ARG A 107 15.16 -6.31 3.15
N SER A 108 16.46 -6.50 3.37
CA SER A 108 17.06 -7.82 3.63
C SER A 108 16.41 -8.48 4.85
N GLY A 109 16.06 -9.76 4.72
CA GLY A 109 15.44 -10.55 5.80
C GLY A 109 13.99 -10.15 6.16
N LYS A 110 13.43 -9.11 5.54
CA LYS A 110 12.06 -8.62 5.80
C LYS A 110 11.08 -9.14 4.74
N PRO A 111 9.79 -9.31 5.08
CA PRO A 111 8.73 -9.62 4.11
C PRO A 111 8.62 -8.58 2.99
N ALA A 112 8.65 -9.05 1.75
CA ALA A 112 8.48 -8.26 0.54
C ALA A 112 7.31 -8.84 -0.27
N ILE A 113 6.19 -8.12 -0.36
CA ILE A 113 4.96 -8.63 -0.97
C ILE A 113 4.82 -8.05 -2.38
N CYS A 114 4.55 -8.91 -3.36
CA CYS A 114 4.27 -8.54 -4.74
C CYS A 114 2.85 -8.97 -5.13
N GLY A 115 1.97 -7.98 -5.30
CA GLY A 115 0.59 -8.15 -5.79
C GLY A 115 0.47 -8.18 -7.32
N GLN A 116 1.57 -7.97 -8.03
CA GLN A 116 1.62 -8.01 -9.48
C GLN A 116 1.79 -9.45 -9.98
N ASN A 117 0.95 -9.87 -10.93
CA ASN A 117 1.07 -11.16 -11.60
C ASN A 117 0.88 -11.01 -13.12
N PRO A 118 1.83 -11.45 -13.97
CA PRO A 118 3.14 -11.99 -13.60
C PRO A 118 4.03 -10.93 -12.94
N ALA A 119 4.85 -11.33 -11.98
CA ALA A 119 5.80 -10.42 -11.31
C ALA A 119 6.96 -10.06 -12.26
N PRO A 120 7.43 -8.79 -12.29
CA PRO A 120 8.60 -8.41 -13.08
C PRO A 120 9.85 -9.15 -12.63
N ALA A 121 10.65 -9.64 -13.59
CA ALA A 121 11.82 -10.46 -13.29
C ALA A 121 12.89 -9.68 -12.50
N SER A 122 13.06 -8.40 -12.80
CA SER A 122 13.90 -7.42 -12.11
C SER A 122 13.55 -7.25 -10.63
N LEU A 123 12.25 -7.19 -10.30
CA LEU A 123 11.77 -7.09 -8.93
C LEU A 123 12.10 -8.36 -8.15
N VAL A 124 11.87 -9.53 -8.77
CA VAL A 124 12.20 -10.84 -8.19
C VAL A 124 13.72 -10.94 -7.95
N ALA A 125 14.52 -10.63 -8.97
CA ALA A 125 15.98 -10.69 -8.90
C ALA A 125 16.55 -9.74 -7.84
N HIS A 126 16.00 -8.53 -7.70
CA HIS A 126 16.40 -7.59 -6.65
C HIS A 126 16.08 -8.14 -5.26
N ALA A 127 14.87 -8.64 -5.04
CA ALA A 127 14.45 -9.21 -3.77
C ALA A 127 15.34 -10.41 -3.36
N GLU A 128 15.66 -11.28 -4.31
CA GLU A 128 16.57 -12.41 -4.09
C GLU A 128 17.99 -11.94 -3.78
N ALA A 129 18.52 -10.97 -4.53
CA ALA A 129 19.88 -10.45 -4.36
C ALA A 129 20.11 -9.84 -2.96
N ILE A 130 19.11 -9.16 -2.40
CA ILE A 130 19.20 -8.58 -1.06
C ILE A 130 18.77 -9.57 0.04
N GLY A 131 18.29 -10.77 -0.31
CA GLY A 131 17.76 -11.75 0.63
C GLY A 131 16.47 -11.31 1.33
N ALA A 132 15.60 -10.57 0.65
CA ALA A 132 14.26 -10.26 1.13
C ALA A 132 13.37 -11.51 1.10
N LYS A 133 12.41 -11.60 2.02
CA LYS A 133 11.44 -12.71 2.06
C LYS A 133 10.30 -12.43 1.07
N LEU A 134 10.55 -12.69 -0.21
CA LEU A 134 9.62 -12.40 -1.29
C LEU A 134 8.38 -13.30 -1.24
N LEU A 135 7.20 -12.68 -1.24
CA LEU A 135 5.88 -13.30 -1.25
C LEU A 135 5.09 -12.79 -2.46
N MET A 136 4.71 -13.68 -3.37
CA MET A 136 4.02 -13.31 -4.61
C MET A 136 2.59 -13.82 -4.63
N VAL A 137 1.70 -13.00 -5.17
CA VAL A 137 0.32 -13.41 -5.44
C VAL A 137 0.32 -14.57 -6.44
N GLN A 138 -0.64 -15.50 -6.30
CA GLN A 138 -0.73 -16.77 -7.04
C GLN A 138 0.43 -17.76 -6.84
N ARG A 139 1.41 -17.44 -5.98
CA ARG A 139 2.49 -18.36 -5.57
C ARG A 139 2.47 -18.67 -4.07
N ASP A 140 2.52 -17.61 -3.27
CA ASP A 140 2.62 -17.66 -1.80
C ASP A 140 1.31 -17.27 -1.12
N PHE A 141 0.48 -16.48 -1.80
CA PHE A 141 -0.87 -16.17 -1.37
C PHE A 141 -1.79 -16.02 -2.57
N GLU A 142 -3.07 -16.29 -2.38
CA GLU A 142 -4.07 -16.22 -3.44
C GLU A 142 -5.42 -15.78 -2.89
N PHE A 143 -6.31 -15.42 -3.80
CA PHE A 143 -7.67 -15.05 -3.49
C PHE A 143 -8.63 -15.53 -4.57
N HIS A 144 -9.86 -15.86 -4.17
CA HIS A 144 -10.92 -16.28 -5.08
C HIS A 144 -12.25 -15.65 -4.69
N ALA A 145 -12.89 -14.97 -5.63
CA ALA A 145 -14.25 -14.49 -5.48
C ALA A 145 -15.26 -15.64 -5.49
N MET A 146 -16.35 -15.49 -4.75
CA MET A 146 -17.49 -16.40 -4.67
C MET A 146 -18.76 -15.67 -5.13
N GLU A 147 -19.81 -16.43 -5.45
CA GLU A 147 -21.06 -15.92 -6.02
C GLU A 147 -21.81 -14.91 -5.12
N ASN A 148 -21.64 -14.97 -3.79
CA ASN A 148 -22.40 -14.19 -2.81
C ASN A 148 -21.70 -12.90 -2.32
N ILE A 149 -20.88 -12.24 -3.14
CA ILE A 149 -20.10 -11.06 -2.73
C ILE A 149 -19.23 -11.40 -1.50
N GLN A 150 -18.69 -12.61 -1.53
CA GLN A 150 -17.74 -13.12 -0.54
C GLN A 150 -16.51 -13.63 -1.27
N TRP A 151 -15.38 -13.64 -0.58
CA TRP A 151 -14.14 -14.14 -1.16
C TRP A 151 -13.35 -14.93 -0.14
N ASN A 152 -12.47 -15.79 -0.65
CA ASN A 152 -11.55 -16.58 0.15
C ASN A 152 -10.14 -16.05 -0.08
N TYR A 153 -9.38 -15.98 1.01
CA TYR A 153 -7.95 -15.66 1.02
C TYR A 153 -7.18 -16.87 1.55
N ARG A 154 -6.07 -17.21 0.89
CA ARG A 154 -5.19 -18.31 1.29
C ARG A 154 -3.74 -17.85 1.28
N PHE A 155 -3.06 -18.05 2.39
CA PHE A 155 -1.65 -17.77 2.61
C PHE A 155 -0.88 -19.07 2.84
N ARG A 156 0.02 -19.39 1.91
CA ARG A 156 0.86 -20.59 1.87
C ARG A 156 2.22 -20.25 1.25
N PRO A 157 3.08 -19.51 1.96
CA PRO A 157 4.45 -19.23 1.52
C PRO A 157 5.23 -20.52 1.23
N GLN A 158 5.89 -20.59 0.08
CA GLN A 158 6.62 -21.81 -0.35
C GLN A 158 7.88 -22.08 0.48
N HIS A 159 8.46 -21.04 1.07
CA HIS A 159 9.73 -21.09 1.80
C HIS A 159 9.60 -20.61 3.25
N SER A 160 8.48 -20.92 3.90
CA SER A 160 8.26 -20.62 5.31
C SER A 160 7.82 -21.87 6.06
N ASP A 161 8.41 -22.10 7.23
CA ASP A 161 7.96 -23.09 8.20
C ASP A 161 6.73 -22.61 9.00
N GLY A 162 6.23 -21.41 8.68
CA GLY A 162 5.05 -20.81 9.30
C GLY A 162 3.76 -21.55 8.95
N PRO A 163 2.75 -21.51 9.82
CA PRO A 163 1.47 -22.15 9.57
C PRO A 163 0.75 -21.50 8.38
N ALA A 164 0.23 -22.32 7.48
CA ALA A 164 -0.71 -21.86 6.46
C ALA A 164 -1.93 -21.19 7.11
N ARG A 165 -2.37 -20.06 6.55
CA ARG A 165 -3.53 -19.31 7.04
C ARG A 165 -4.57 -19.25 5.93
N ASN A 166 -5.80 -19.64 6.24
CA ASN A 166 -6.93 -19.53 5.31
C ASN A 166 -8.02 -18.69 5.96
N ARG A 167 -8.55 -17.72 5.22
CA ARG A 167 -9.70 -16.91 5.63
C ARG A 167 -10.80 -17.10 4.60
N ASN A 168 -11.85 -17.80 5.01
CA ASN A 168 -12.97 -18.13 4.14
C ASN A 168 -14.14 -17.18 4.36
N ALA A 169 -14.92 -16.96 3.29
CA ALA A 169 -16.14 -16.16 3.32
C ALA A 169 -15.94 -14.76 3.93
N LEU A 170 -14.86 -14.08 3.52
CA LEU A 170 -14.64 -12.67 3.85
C LEU A 170 -15.63 -11.80 3.06
N PRO A 171 -16.14 -10.70 3.64
CA PRO A 171 -16.90 -9.72 2.88
C PRO A 171 -16.00 -9.04 1.86
N PHE A 172 -16.56 -8.62 0.73
CA PHE A 172 -15.83 -7.76 -0.20
C PHE A 172 -15.43 -6.44 0.48
N PRO A 173 -14.28 -5.86 0.08
CA PRO A 173 -13.96 -4.47 0.44
C PRO A 173 -15.08 -3.52 0.02
N ALA A 174 -15.35 -2.49 0.82
CA ALA A 174 -16.29 -1.43 0.46
C ALA A 174 -15.82 -0.63 -0.78
N LEU A 175 -14.51 -0.64 -1.04
CA LEU A 175 -13.93 -0.10 -2.27
C LEU A 175 -14.34 -0.92 -3.49
N ARG A 176 -14.75 -0.23 -4.56
CA ARG A 176 -15.14 -0.84 -5.84
C ARG A 176 -13.95 -0.92 -6.80
N GLY A 177 -14.00 -1.87 -7.72
CA GLY A 177 -13.00 -2.07 -8.78
C GLY A 177 -12.40 -3.48 -8.77
N ALA A 178 -12.02 -3.96 -9.95
CA ALA A 178 -11.52 -5.33 -10.13
C ALA A 178 -10.21 -5.62 -9.37
N TYR A 179 -9.41 -4.57 -9.12
CA TYR A 179 -8.12 -4.68 -8.42
C TYR A 179 -8.24 -4.65 -6.89
N GLN A 180 -9.41 -4.33 -6.33
CA GLN A 180 -9.56 -4.15 -4.87
C GLN A 180 -9.38 -5.46 -4.08
N LEU A 181 -9.76 -6.60 -4.65
CA LEU A 181 -9.47 -7.90 -4.03
C LEU A 181 -7.98 -8.21 -3.99
N SER A 182 -7.23 -7.81 -5.03
CA SER A 182 -5.77 -7.96 -5.04
C SER A 182 -5.11 -7.08 -3.99
N ASN A 183 -5.53 -5.80 -3.89
CA ASN A 183 -5.06 -4.89 -2.86
C ASN A 183 -5.39 -5.40 -1.45
N ALA A 184 -6.62 -5.88 -1.23
CA ALA A 184 -7.03 -6.47 0.03
C ALA A 184 -6.23 -7.73 0.36
N ALA A 185 -5.95 -8.59 -0.63
CA ALA A 185 -5.10 -9.77 -0.43
C ALA A 185 -3.67 -9.38 -0.04
N CYS A 186 -3.10 -8.33 -0.64
CA CYS A 186 -1.79 -7.81 -0.23
C CYS A 186 -1.81 -7.30 1.21
N ALA A 187 -2.83 -6.53 1.59
CA ALA A 187 -3.01 -6.02 2.95
C ALA A 187 -3.16 -7.17 3.97
N LEU A 188 -3.95 -8.21 3.65
CA LEU A 188 -4.03 -9.40 4.49
C LEU A 188 -2.68 -10.10 4.62
N THR A 189 -1.91 -10.23 3.54
CA THR A 189 -0.57 -10.81 3.59
C THR A 189 0.39 -10.02 4.49
N VAL A 190 0.28 -8.68 4.53
CA VAL A 190 1.02 -7.87 5.52
C VAL A 190 0.64 -8.28 6.94
N LEU A 191 -0.66 -8.43 7.23
CA LEU A 191 -1.12 -8.85 8.54
C LEU A 191 -0.63 -10.26 8.91
N GLU A 192 -0.64 -11.21 7.97
CA GLU A 192 -0.09 -12.55 8.24
C GLU A 192 1.42 -12.52 8.52
N CYS A 193 2.17 -11.63 7.87
CA CYS A 193 3.61 -11.48 8.08
C CYS A 193 3.97 -10.81 9.41
N LEU A 194 3.06 -9.98 9.93
CA LEU A 194 3.28 -9.19 11.14
C LEU A 194 2.47 -9.70 12.34
N ASP A 195 1.79 -10.84 12.24
CA ASP A 195 0.88 -11.42 13.26
C ASP A 195 1.52 -11.48 14.66
N ASP A 196 2.81 -11.84 14.75
CA ASP A 196 3.56 -11.93 16.02
C ASP A 196 3.72 -10.57 16.74
N ARG A 197 3.64 -9.46 15.99
CA ARG A 197 3.83 -8.08 16.49
C ARG A 197 2.55 -7.24 16.44
N LEU A 198 1.67 -7.55 15.50
CA LEU A 198 0.43 -6.85 15.22
C LEU A 198 -0.69 -7.89 15.02
N PRO A 199 -1.13 -8.57 16.10
CA PRO A 199 -2.21 -9.54 16.00
C PRO A 199 -3.53 -8.83 15.71
N VAL A 200 -4.16 -9.17 14.59
CA VAL A 200 -5.47 -8.61 14.18
C VAL A 200 -6.52 -9.71 14.12
N ASP A 201 -7.57 -9.56 14.93
CA ASP A 201 -8.65 -10.53 14.97
C ASP A 201 -9.51 -10.52 13.70
N ILE A 202 -10.18 -11.65 13.43
CA ILE A 202 -11.02 -11.79 12.23
C ILE A 202 -12.18 -10.79 12.18
N GLY A 203 -12.71 -10.38 13.32
CA GLY A 203 -13.75 -9.36 13.42
C GLY A 203 -13.22 -7.99 13.00
N ALA A 204 -12.02 -7.60 13.44
CA ALA A 204 -11.36 -6.39 13.00
C ALA A 204 -11.08 -6.38 11.49
N ILE A 205 -10.60 -7.50 10.93
CA ILE A 205 -10.41 -7.64 9.47
C ILE A 205 -11.71 -7.44 8.71
N LYS A 206 -12.79 -8.12 9.13
CA LYS A 206 -14.10 -7.97 8.48
C LYS A 206 -14.62 -6.53 8.56
N ARG A 207 -14.47 -5.86 9.71
CA ARG A 207 -14.83 -4.45 9.86
C ARG A 207 -13.99 -3.55 8.95
N GLY A 208 -12.66 -3.75 8.90
CA GLY A 208 -11.77 -2.98 8.03
C GLY A 208 -12.15 -3.10 6.56
N LEU A 209 -12.45 -4.32 6.09
CA LEU A 209 -12.94 -4.53 4.72
C LEU A 209 -14.27 -3.81 4.45
N LEU A 210 -15.19 -3.77 5.41
CA LEU A 210 -16.50 -3.15 5.24
C LEU A 210 -16.50 -1.62 5.41
N LEU A 211 -15.52 -1.07 6.13
CA LEU A 211 -15.47 0.36 6.48
C LEU A 211 -14.36 1.11 5.73
N VAL A 212 -13.53 0.43 4.93
CA VAL A 212 -12.48 1.10 4.16
C VAL A 212 -13.05 2.12 3.20
N GLU A 213 -12.54 3.34 3.26
CA GLU A 213 -12.88 4.44 2.36
C GLU A 213 -11.62 4.97 1.67
N ASN A 214 -11.77 5.39 0.42
CA ASN A 214 -10.72 6.06 -0.34
C ASN A 214 -11.39 7.10 -1.26
N PRO A 215 -11.61 8.33 -0.78
CA PRO A 215 -12.28 9.37 -1.55
C PRO A 215 -11.65 9.54 -2.94
N GLY A 216 -12.49 9.68 -3.97
CA GLY A 216 -12.04 9.77 -5.35
C GLY A 216 -11.62 8.46 -6.03
N ARG A 217 -11.71 7.29 -5.37
CA ARG A 217 -11.57 5.97 -6.03
C ARG A 217 -12.93 5.33 -6.26
N PHE A 218 -13.41 5.38 -7.51
CA PHE A 218 -14.73 4.89 -7.91
C PHE A 218 -15.86 5.34 -6.96
N GLN A 219 -15.82 6.60 -6.55
CA GLN A 219 -16.72 7.16 -5.55
C GLN A 219 -18.04 7.54 -6.20
N VAL A 220 -19.12 6.84 -5.83
CA VAL A 220 -20.47 7.13 -6.30
C VAL A 220 -21.10 8.18 -5.40
N LEU A 221 -21.39 9.35 -5.95
CA LEU A 221 -22.10 10.40 -5.23
C LEU A 221 -23.61 10.17 -5.26
N PRO A 222 -24.33 10.42 -4.15
CA PRO A 222 -25.78 10.32 -4.13
C PRO A 222 -26.38 11.43 -5.01
N GLY A 223 -27.32 11.06 -5.88
CA GLY A 223 -28.02 12.04 -6.71
C GLY A 223 -28.52 11.50 -8.04
N ARG A 224 -29.28 12.33 -8.75
CA ARG A 224 -29.62 12.14 -10.17
C ARG A 224 -29.17 13.39 -10.93
N PRO A 225 -28.36 13.26 -12.00
CA PRO A 225 -27.84 12.01 -12.57
C PRO A 225 -26.87 11.28 -11.64
N LEU A 226 -26.65 9.97 -11.89
CA LEU A 226 -25.62 9.21 -11.20
C LEU A 226 -24.27 9.86 -11.48
N THR A 227 -23.56 10.28 -10.43
CA THR A 227 -22.22 10.86 -10.55
C THR A 227 -21.20 9.91 -9.95
N VAL A 228 -20.15 9.61 -10.70
CA VAL A 228 -19.03 8.77 -10.27
C VAL A 228 -17.76 9.60 -10.40
N LEU A 229 -16.98 9.68 -9.32
CA LEU A 229 -15.66 10.30 -9.30
C LEU A 229 -14.59 9.21 -9.27
N ASP A 230 -13.61 9.29 -10.18
CA ASP A 230 -12.48 8.37 -10.21
C ASP A 230 -11.18 9.12 -10.56
N VAL A 231 -10.12 8.91 -9.78
CA VAL A 231 -8.79 9.52 -10.00
C VAL A 231 -7.86 8.65 -10.85
N GLY A 232 -8.40 7.62 -11.53
CA GLY A 232 -7.68 6.81 -12.50
C GLY A 232 -7.14 7.68 -13.65
N HIS A 233 -5.82 7.70 -13.78
CA HIS A 233 -5.11 8.51 -14.77
C HIS A 233 -4.20 7.67 -15.68
N ASN A 234 -4.13 6.35 -15.44
CA ASN A 234 -3.34 5.40 -16.23
C ASN A 234 -4.21 4.67 -17.26
N PRO A 235 -3.63 4.26 -18.39
CA PRO A 235 -4.36 3.56 -19.44
C PRO A 235 -4.87 2.18 -19.02
N THR A 236 -4.49 1.66 -17.85
CA THR A 236 -5.13 0.50 -17.23
C THR A 236 -6.63 0.82 -17.06
N PRO A 237 -7.51 0.21 -17.87
CA PRO A 237 -8.91 0.59 -17.83
C PRO A 237 -9.48 0.20 -16.46
N PRO A 238 -10.37 1.01 -15.85
CA PRO A 238 -11.29 0.46 -14.87
C PRO A 238 -12.03 -0.65 -15.62
N ALA A 239 -11.78 -1.91 -15.23
CA ALA A 239 -12.45 -3.05 -15.85
C ALA A 239 -13.96 -2.79 -15.85
N PRO A 240 -14.68 -3.08 -16.94
CA PRO A 240 -16.08 -2.75 -17.05
C PRO A 240 -16.83 -3.36 -15.87
N CYS A 241 -17.56 -2.53 -15.12
CA CYS A 241 -18.66 -3.02 -14.32
C CYS A 241 -19.65 -3.65 -15.29
N ALA A 242 -19.59 -4.97 -15.46
CA ALA A 242 -20.68 -5.73 -16.04
C ALA A 242 -21.87 -5.54 -15.10
N ALA A 243 -22.75 -4.62 -15.44
CA ALA A 243 -24.09 -4.57 -14.91
C ALA A 243 -24.85 -5.74 -15.53
N THR A 244 -25.05 -6.81 -14.76
CA THR A 244 -26.14 -7.78 -14.91
C THR A 244 -26.50 -8.32 -13.55
#